data_AF-A0A822J2A9-F1
#
_entry.id   AF-A0A822J2A9-F1
#
_cell.length_a   1.000
_cell.length_b   1.000
_cell.length_c   1.000
_cell.angle_alpha   90.00
_cell.angle_beta   90.00
_cell.angle_gamma   90.00
#
_symmetry.space_group_name_H-M   'P 1'
#
loop_
_entity.id
_entity.type
_entity.pdbx_description
1 polymer ?
#
loop_
_entity_poly.entity_id
_entity_poly.type
_entity_poly.pdbx_seq_one_letter_code
_entity_poly.pdbx_strand_id
1 'polypeptide(L)'
;MPDFEAIAKISHDSGIPFVVDNTVGVGIVRPIEHGADIVVDSATKYIGGHGTSVGGVIVDSGKFNWGNGKFPEFTEPDPSYHGFFEKGP
;
A
#
# COMPACT_ATOMS: atom_id res chain seq x y z
N MET A 1 -16.88 -1.12 -7.88
CA MET A 1 -15.45 -1.27 -7.60
C MET A 1 -14.70 -0.85 -8.85
N PRO A 2 -13.70 0.04 -8.79
CA PRO A 2 -12.87 0.38 -9.95
C PRO A 2 -12.20 -0.86 -10.53
N ASP A 3 -11.75 -0.76 -11.79
CA ASP A 3 -10.95 -1.81 -12.42
C ASP A 3 -9.52 -1.76 -11.85
N PHE A 4 -9.29 -2.51 -10.77
CA PHE A 4 -8.01 -2.53 -10.07
C PHE A 4 -6.88 -3.08 -10.93
N GLU A 5 -7.14 -4.08 -11.77
CA GLU A 5 -6.11 -4.70 -12.61
C GLU A 5 -5.65 -3.73 -13.70
N ALA A 6 -6.58 -3.02 -14.35
CA ALA A 6 -6.23 -1.99 -15.32
C ALA A 6 -5.44 -0.83 -14.69
N ILE A 7 -5.86 -0.37 -13.50
CA ILE A 7 -5.16 0.70 -12.77
C ILE A 7 -3.77 0.25 -12.33
N ALA A 8 -3.66 -0.95 -11.72
CA ALA A 8 -2.39 -1.54 -11.31
C ALA A 8 -1.43 -1.62 -12.49
N LYS A 9 -1.90 -2.09 -13.65
CA LYS A 9 -1.09 -2.15 -14.86
C LYS A 9 -0.55 -0.76 -15.25
N ILE A 10 -1.38 0.27 -15.30
CA ILE A 10 -0.96 1.64 -15.66
C ILE A 10 0.10 2.16 -14.67
N SER A 11 -0.14 1.95 -13.37
CA SER A 11 0.77 2.35 -12.30
C SER A 11 2.12 1.63 -12.41
N HIS A 12 2.11 0.30 -12.58
CA HIS A 12 3.32 -0.53 -12.68
C HIS A 12 4.10 -0.29 -13.97
N ASP A 13 3.43 -0.09 -15.11
CA ASP A 13 4.07 0.35 -16.37
C ASP A 13 4.82 1.69 -16.18
N SER A 14 4.32 2.53 -15.26
CA SER A 14 4.93 3.80 -14.88
C SER A 14 5.90 3.67 -13.71
N GLY A 15 6.13 2.50 -13.13
CA GLY A 15 6.96 2.31 -11.95
C GLY A 15 6.49 3.09 -10.70
N ILE A 16 5.17 3.25 -10.53
CA ILE A 16 4.54 3.92 -9.38
C ILE A 16 3.68 2.90 -8.61
N PRO A 17 3.66 2.91 -7.26
CA PRO A 17 2.82 1.99 -6.50
C PRO A 17 1.34 2.37 -6.61
N PHE A 18 0.47 1.36 -6.57
CA PHE A 18 -0.98 1.53 -6.52
C PHE A 18 -1.51 1.35 -5.10
N VAL A 19 -2.11 2.42 -4.55
CA VAL A 19 -2.69 2.43 -3.20
C VAL A 19 -4.22 2.40 -3.29
N VAL A 20 -4.87 1.54 -2.49
CA VAL A 20 -6.33 1.41 -2.43
C VAL A 20 -6.84 1.67 -1.02
N ASP A 21 -7.80 2.60 -0.87
CA ASP A 21 -8.65 2.66 0.33
C ASP A 21 -9.72 1.57 0.23
N ASN A 22 -9.62 0.55 1.08
CA ASN A 22 -10.53 -0.59 1.11
C ASN A 22 -11.57 -0.51 2.23
N THR A 23 -11.74 0.66 2.86
CA THR A 23 -12.56 0.82 4.07
C THR A 23 -13.96 0.20 3.91
N VAL A 24 -14.64 0.45 2.79
CA VAL A 24 -15.99 -0.08 2.52
C VAL A 24 -15.97 -1.52 2.03
N GLY A 25 -14.87 -1.95 1.40
CA GLY A 25 -14.69 -3.30 0.85
C GLY A 25 -14.09 -4.31 1.83
N VAL A 26 -13.81 -3.92 3.07
CA VAL A 26 -13.17 -4.76 4.07
C VAL A 26 -13.96 -6.06 4.30
N GLY A 27 -13.27 -7.20 4.18
CA GLY A 27 -13.87 -8.53 4.28
C GLY A 27 -14.64 -9.02 3.03
N ILE A 28 -14.81 -8.18 2.01
CA ILE A 28 -15.54 -8.51 0.77
C ILE A 28 -14.58 -8.66 -0.42
N VAL A 29 -13.54 -7.81 -0.48
CA VAL A 29 -12.50 -7.86 -1.52
C VAL A 29 -11.11 -7.73 -0.89
N ARG A 30 -10.13 -8.37 -1.53
CA ARG A 30 -8.71 -8.27 -1.20
C ARG A 30 -7.96 -7.56 -2.34
N PRO A 31 -7.85 -6.21 -2.35
CA PRO A 31 -7.26 -5.47 -3.47
C PRO A 31 -5.83 -5.91 -3.87
N ILE A 32 -5.05 -6.44 -2.91
CA ILE A 32 -3.69 -6.97 -3.15
C ILE A 32 -3.69 -8.14 -4.16
N GLU A 33 -4.80 -8.88 -4.27
CA GLU A 33 -4.97 -9.95 -5.28
C GLU A 33 -5.23 -9.40 -6.67
N HIS A 34 -5.61 -8.12 -6.77
CA HIS A 34 -5.92 -7.41 -8.01
C HIS A 34 -4.88 -6.34 -8.36
N GLY A 35 -3.68 -6.42 -7.76
CA GLY A 35 -2.54 -5.57 -8.11
C GLY A 35 -2.35 -4.31 -7.27
N ALA A 36 -3.12 -4.10 -6.20
CA ALA A 36 -2.78 -3.06 -5.23
C ALA A 36 -1.49 -3.42 -4.48
N ASP A 37 -0.61 -2.44 -4.30
CA ASP A 37 0.66 -2.60 -3.58
C ASP A 37 0.50 -2.26 -2.10
N ILE A 38 -0.34 -1.28 -1.79
CA ILE A 38 -0.68 -0.85 -0.44
C ILE A 38 -2.20 -0.77 -0.31
N VAL A 39 -2.73 -1.24 0.82
CA VAL A 39 -4.13 -1.06 1.20
C VAL A 39 -4.19 -0.20 2.45
N VAL A 40 -5.12 0.76 2.45
CA VAL A 40 -5.42 1.57 3.62
C VAL A 40 -6.86 1.35 4.06
N ASP A 41 -7.07 1.29 5.36
CA ASP A 41 -8.40 1.14 5.95
C ASP A 41 -8.60 2.15 7.07
N SER A 42 -9.74 2.83 7.05
CA SER A 42 -10.23 3.53 8.23
C SER A 42 -10.79 2.50 9.21
N ALA A 43 -9.91 2.04 10.11
CA ALA A 43 -10.27 1.06 11.13
C ALA A 43 -11.36 1.57 12.09
N THR A 44 -11.56 2.88 12.20
CA THR A 44 -12.72 3.49 12.88
C THR A 44 -14.06 2.93 12.41
N LYS A 45 -14.19 2.62 11.12
CA LYS A 45 -15.48 2.29 10.49
C LYS A 45 -15.83 0.83 10.68
N TYR A 46 -15.74 0.01 9.63
CA TYR A 46 -16.27 -1.34 9.64
C TYR A 46 -15.41 -2.32 10.45
N ILE A 47 -14.10 -2.09 10.55
CA ILE A 47 -13.21 -2.91 11.39
C ILE A 47 -13.54 -2.70 12.87
N GLY A 48 -13.59 -1.45 13.31
CA GLY A 48 -13.92 -1.09 14.69
C GLY A 48 -15.40 -1.32 15.01
N GLY A 49 -16.30 -1.11 14.03
CA GLY A 49 -17.72 -1.51 14.01
C GLY A 49 -18.66 -0.72 14.93
N HIS A 50 -18.15 -0.08 15.97
CA HIS A 50 -18.97 0.45 17.07
C HIS A 50 -18.98 1.98 17.19
N GLY A 51 -18.21 2.69 16.36
CA GLY A 51 -18.16 4.16 16.35
C GLY A 51 -17.56 4.80 17.61
N THR A 52 -16.85 4.03 18.43
CA THR A 52 -16.31 4.47 19.74
C THR A 52 -14.82 4.77 19.72
N SER A 53 -14.08 4.34 18.69
CA SER A 53 -12.62 4.40 18.66
C SER A 53 -12.14 4.81 17.27
N VAL A 54 -11.22 5.77 17.24
CA VAL A 54 -10.59 6.23 16.00
C VAL A 54 -9.34 5.41 15.75
N GLY A 55 -9.19 4.90 14.52
CA GLY A 55 -8.01 4.16 14.11
C GLY A 55 -7.87 4.08 12.59
N GLY A 56 -6.65 3.82 12.14
CA GLY A 56 -6.32 3.54 10.74
C GLY A 56 -5.33 2.39 10.66
N VAL A 57 -5.37 1.66 9.56
CA VAL A 57 -4.44 0.56 9.26
C VAL A 57 -3.90 0.78 7.85
N ILE A 58 -2.59 0.55 7.69
CA ILE A 58 -1.90 0.47 6.41
C ILE A 58 -1.37 -0.95 6.29
N VAL A 59 -1.65 -1.61 5.17
CA VAL A 59 -1.17 -2.95 4.85
C VAL A 59 -0.30 -2.87 3.62
N ASP A 60 0.97 -3.25 3.77
CA ASP A 60 1.91 -3.41 2.66
C ASP A 60 1.83 -4.85 2.11
N SER A 61 1.75 -4.99 0.80
CA SER A 61 1.76 -6.28 0.11
C SER A 61 3.15 -6.92 0.03
N GLY A 62 4.22 -6.11 0.11
CA GLY A 62 5.60 -6.52 -0.12
C GLY A 62 5.92 -6.86 -1.59
N LYS A 63 5.06 -6.46 -2.55
CA LYS A 63 5.20 -6.84 -3.96
C LYS A 63 5.83 -5.76 -4.86
N PHE A 64 5.77 -4.49 -4.46
CA PHE A 64 6.23 -3.39 -5.28
C PHE A 64 7.76 -3.25 -5.19
N ASN A 65 8.41 -3.05 -6.35
CA ASN A 65 9.86 -2.81 -6.38
C ASN A 65 10.17 -1.33 -6.08
N TRP A 66 10.41 -1.02 -4.81
CA TRP A 66 10.88 0.31 -4.37
C TRP A 66 12.27 0.67 -4.90
N GLY A 67 13.06 -0.33 -5.30
CA GLY A 67 14.39 -0.20 -5.90
C GLY A 67 14.43 0.27 -7.36
N ASN A 68 13.31 0.71 -7.94
CA ASN A 68 13.21 1.06 -9.37
C ASN A 68 13.82 2.42 -9.76
N GLY A 69 14.49 3.10 -8.83
CA GLY A 69 15.16 4.39 -9.04
C GLY A 69 14.27 5.63 -8.83
N LYS A 70 12.98 5.47 -8.54
CA LYS A 70 12.06 6.60 -8.26
C LYS A 70 11.89 6.93 -6.77
N PHE A 71 12.36 6.05 -5.88
CA PHE A 71 12.14 6.15 -4.43
C PHE A 71 13.49 6.16 -3.68
N PRO A 72 14.25 7.28 -3.72
CA PRO A 72 15.56 7.38 -3.07
C PRO A 72 15.48 7.19 -1.54
N GLU A 73 14.39 7.60 -0.91
CA GLU A 73 14.14 7.40 0.53
C GLU A 73 14.17 5.93 0.96
N PHE A 74 13.88 5.01 0.04
CA PHE A 74 13.93 3.57 0.29
C PHE A 74 15.28 2.96 -0.09
N THR A 75 16.10 3.62 -0.92
CA THR A 75 17.29 3.02 -1.52
C THR A 75 18.60 3.66 -1.09
N GLU A 76 18.56 4.83 -0.48
CA GLU A 76 19.72 5.53 0.09
C GLU A 76 19.76 5.34 1.62
N PRO A 77 20.96 5.28 2.23
CA PRO A 77 21.09 5.11 3.68
C PRO A 77 20.40 6.22 4.46
N ASP A 78 19.45 5.85 5.32
CA ASP A 78 18.78 6.78 6.22
C ASP A 78 19.63 7.04 7.48
N PRO A 79 20.19 8.25 7.67
CA PRO A 79 20.99 8.57 8.85
C PRO A 79 20.17 8.57 10.14
N SER A 80 18.84 8.73 10.06
CA SER A 80 17.94 8.69 11.22
C SER A 80 17.73 7.28 11.75
N TYR A 81 18.03 6.26 10.94
CA TYR A 81 17.82 4.86 11.26
C TYR A 81 19.08 4.00 11.00
N HIS A 82 20.21 4.43 11.54
CA HIS A 82 21.49 3.69 11.51
C HIS A 82 22.02 3.35 10.10
N GLY A 83 21.68 4.15 9.09
CA GLY A 83 22.06 3.91 7.70
C GLY A 83 21.27 2.76 7.05
N PHE A 84 20.08 2.45 7.56
CA PHE A 84 19.17 1.48 6.94
C PHE A 84 18.74 1.95 5.55
N PHE A 85 18.58 1.00 4.65
CA PHE A 85 17.98 1.17 3.33
C PHE A 85 17.45 -0.18 2.87
N GLU A 86 16.42 -0.18 2.03
CA GLU A 86 15.91 -1.37 1.39
C GLU A 86 16.87 -1.79 0.26
N LYS A 87 17.38 -3.02 0.36
CA LYS A 87 18.04 -3.64 -0.77
C LYS A 87 16.95 -4.15 -1.70
N GLY A 88 16.90 -3.62 -2.92
CA GLY A 88 16.01 -4.12 -3.96
C GLY A 88 16.14 -5.65 -4.14
N PRO A 89 15.16 -6.29 -4.78
CA PRO A 89 15.14 -7.73 -4.99
C PRO A 89 16.38 -8.26 -5.74
#